data_AF-A0A2W6X7T4-F1
#
_entry.id   AF-A0A2W6X7T4-F1
#
_cell.length_a   1.000
_cell.length_b   1.000
_cell.length_c   1.000
_cell.angle_alpha   90.00
_cell.angle_beta   90.00
_cell.angle_gamma   90.00
#
_symmetry.space_group_name_H-M   'P 1'
#
loop_
_entity.id
_entity.type
_entity.pdbx_description
1 polymer ?
#
loop_
_entity_poly.entity_id
_entity_poly.type
_entity_poly.pdbx_seq_one_letter_code
_entity_poly.pdbx_strand_id
1 'polypeptide(L)'
;MASLEKDIHPAIRAFTVRFRSRPTDKASIQKWIAKRVETRRPNSVRKSLNKQIERAELALVDLEPIKTHPNVELARQNARIHLKWATTAKAELLRMYPSARSKFVSKRRPRRPVRKRVGTLAREAQVFRRDEPEDHS
;
A
#
# COMPACT_ATOMS: atom_id res chain seq x y z
N MET A 1 7.21 45.84 -16.26
CA MET A 1 7.73 44.61 -16.89
C MET A 1 7.16 43.41 -16.14
N ALA A 2 6.01 42.89 -16.58
CA ALA A 2 5.41 41.67 -16.03
C ALA A 2 6.00 40.48 -16.77
N SER A 3 6.99 39.82 -16.16
CA SER A 3 7.81 38.77 -16.76
C SER A 3 6.97 37.56 -17.21
N LEU A 4 7.39 36.99 -18.34
CA LEU A 4 6.90 35.79 -19.04
C LEU A 4 7.01 34.49 -18.19
N GLU A 5 6.58 34.49 -16.92
CA GLU A 5 6.46 33.28 -16.09
C GLU A 5 5.12 32.54 -16.31
N LYS A 6 4.33 32.98 -17.29
CA LYS A 6 3.06 32.33 -17.65
C LYS A 6 3.36 31.12 -18.53
N ASP A 7 2.89 29.96 -18.06
CA ASP A 7 2.73 28.71 -18.81
C ASP A 7 3.89 27.70 -18.84
N ILE A 8 4.80 27.73 -17.85
CA ILE A 8 5.67 26.57 -17.61
C ILE A 8 4.88 25.49 -16.86
N HIS A 9 4.59 24.37 -17.52
CA HIS A 9 3.89 23.24 -16.94
C HIS A 9 4.51 22.84 -15.58
N PRO A 10 3.72 22.63 -14.50
CA PRO A 10 4.24 22.41 -13.15
C PRO A 10 5.18 21.20 -13.06
N ALA A 11 4.95 20.15 -13.86
CA ALA A 11 5.83 18.99 -13.96
C ALA A 11 7.23 19.35 -14.48
N ILE A 12 7.34 20.28 -15.44
CA ILE A 12 8.63 20.74 -15.95
C ILE A 12 9.41 21.38 -14.81
N ARG A 13 8.83 22.36 -14.12
CA ARG A 13 9.49 23.04 -12.99
C ARG A 13 9.86 22.07 -11.85
N ALA A 14 9.00 21.09 -11.56
CA ALA A 14 9.24 20.10 -10.52
C ALA A 14 10.45 19.22 -10.83
N PHE A 15 10.60 18.79 -12.09
CA PHE A 15 11.65 17.86 -12.51
C PHE A 15 12.88 18.54 -13.14
N THR A 16 12.91 19.86 -13.27
CA THR A 16 14.10 20.61 -13.73
C THR A 16 14.71 21.44 -12.62
N VAL A 17 13.92 22.32 -11.99
CA VAL A 17 14.41 23.27 -10.97
C VAL A 17 14.48 22.65 -9.58
N ARG A 18 13.47 21.85 -9.22
CA ARG A 18 13.35 21.28 -7.87
C ARG A 18 13.90 19.86 -7.77
N PHE A 19 14.27 19.26 -8.90
CA PHE A 19 14.81 17.92 -8.93
C PHE A 19 16.19 17.89 -8.26
N ARG A 20 16.35 16.93 -7.34
CA ARG A 20 17.66 16.60 -6.78
C ARG A 20 17.92 15.15 -7.10
N SER A 21 18.96 14.91 -7.90
CA SER A 21 19.47 13.57 -8.15
C SER A 21 19.83 12.92 -6.82
N ARG A 22 19.49 11.65 -6.69
CA ARG A 22 19.81 10.85 -5.51
C ARG A 22 20.75 9.73 -5.90
N PRO A 23 21.68 9.34 -5.01
CA PRO A 23 22.51 8.18 -5.25
C PRO A 23 21.65 6.93 -5.45
N THR A 24 21.97 6.18 -6.50
CA THR A 24 21.26 4.96 -6.92
C THR A 24 21.88 3.69 -6.37
N ASP A 25 23.05 3.80 -5.74
CA ASP A 25 23.73 2.69 -5.10
C ASP A 25 22.91 2.15 -3.93
N LYS A 26 22.92 0.82 -3.80
CA LYS A 26 22.11 0.11 -2.80
C LYS A 26 22.44 0.55 -1.38
N ALA A 27 23.72 0.79 -1.08
CA ALA A 27 24.19 1.21 0.23
C ALA A 27 23.63 2.59 0.63
N SER A 28 23.65 3.57 -0.28
CA SER A 28 23.09 4.90 -0.03
C SER A 28 21.57 4.88 0.11
N ILE A 29 20.87 4.04 -0.67
CA ILE A 29 19.42 3.87 -0.52
C ILE A 29 19.10 3.30 0.87
N GLN A 30 19.83 2.28 1.32
CA GLN A 30 19.64 1.69 2.65
C GLN A 30 19.97 2.68 3.77
N LYS A 31 21.07 3.43 3.64
CA LYS A 31 21.44 4.50 4.59
C LYS A 31 20.36 5.58 4.67
N TRP A 32 19.81 5.98 3.52
CA TRP A 32 18.69 6.92 3.46
C TRP A 32 17.44 6.36 4.14
N ILE A 33 17.11 5.08 3.91
CA ILE A 33 15.99 4.41 4.57
C ILE A 33 16.17 4.39 6.08
N ALA A 34 17.34 3.94 6.57
CA ALA A 34 17.65 3.85 8.00
C ALA A 34 17.45 5.21 8.68
N LYS A 35 18.04 6.28 8.12
CA LYS A 35 17.89 7.65 8.62
C LYS A 35 16.44 8.14 8.62
N ARG A 36 15.62 7.72 7.65
CA ARG A 36 14.20 8.09 7.59
C ARG A 36 13.37 7.33 8.62
N VAL A 37 13.73 6.09 8.92
CA VAL A 37 13.01 5.25 9.88
C VAL A 37 13.32 5.66 11.32
N GLU A 38 14.49 6.24 11.61
CA GLU A 38 14.81 6.85 12.92
C GLU A 38 13.76 7.88 13.37
N THR A 39 13.25 8.68 12.43
CA THR A 39 12.32 9.78 12.73
C THR A 39 10.87 9.49 12.36
N ARG A 40 10.60 8.45 11.56
CA ARG A 40 9.27 8.16 11.01
C ARG A 40 9.02 6.67 10.99
N ARG A 41 7.77 6.27 11.29
CA ARG A 41 7.35 4.85 11.17
C ARG A 41 7.58 4.34 9.73
N PRO A 42 8.03 3.09 9.53
CA PRO A 42 8.24 2.52 8.19
C PRO A 42 7.03 2.65 7.27
N ASN A 43 5.80 2.48 7.80
CA ASN A 43 4.58 2.66 7.03
C ASN A 43 4.39 4.10 6.52
N SER A 44 4.78 5.12 7.29
CA SER A 44 4.74 6.52 6.85
C SER A 44 5.76 6.78 5.75
N VAL A 45 6.96 6.18 5.86
CA VAL A 45 7.98 6.25 4.80
C VAL A 45 7.46 5.58 3.52
N ARG A 46 6.81 4.41 3.61
CA ARG A 46 6.17 3.75 2.45
C ARG A 46 5.10 4.62 1.80
N LYS A 47 4.19 5.21 2.59
CA LYS A 47 3.17 6.15 2.08
C LYS A 47 3.82 7.33 1.36
N SER A 48 4.91 7.87 1.91
CA SER A 48 5.65 8.97 1.28
C SER A 48 6.33 8.56 -0.03
N LEU A 49 6.88 7.35 -0.12
CA LEU A 49 7.49 6.84 -1.35
C LEU A 49 6.42 6.57 -2.41
N ASN A 50 5.26 6.01 -2.05
CA ASN A 50 4.14 5.84 -2.98
C ASN A 50 3.69 7.17 -3.57
N LYS A 51 3.56 8.22 -2.76
CA LYS A 51 3.24 9.57 -3.27
C LYS A 51 4.31 10.13 -4.21
N GLN A 52 5.58 9.78 -4.01
CA GLN A 52 6.67 10.20 -4.91
C GLN A 52 6.61 9.46 -6.24
N ILE A 53 6.31 8.16 -6.20
CA ILE A 53 6.09 7.32 -7.39
C ILE A 53 4.92 7.87 -8.21
N GLU A 54 3.76 8.04 -7.58
CA GLU A 54 2.54 8.56 -8.22
C GLU A 54 2.78 9.93 -8.87
N ARG A 55 3.48 10.84 -8.18
CA ARG A 55 3.83 12.15 -8.75
C ARG A 55 4.76 12.05 -9.95
N ALA A 56 5.69 11.09 -9.96
CA ALA A 56 6.59 10.90 -11.10
C ALA A 56 5.86 10.26 -12.29
N GLU A 57 4.96 9.31 -12.03
CA GLU A 57 4.10 8.68 -13.05
C GLU A 57 3.18 9.71 -13.68
N LEU A 58 2.46 10.50 -12.87
CA LEU A 58 1.61 11.59 -13.34
C LEU A 58 2.40 12.61 -14.16
N ALA A 59 3.59 13.01 -13.68
CA ALA A 59 4.43 13.92 -14.43
C ALA A 59 4.88 13.36 -15.78
N LEU A 60 5.10 12.06 -15.91
CA LEU A 60 5.45 11.47 -17.21
C LEU A 60 4.27 11.50 -18.18
N VAL A 61 3.05 11.22 -17.69
CA VAL A 61 1.82 11.34 -18.48
C VAL A 61 1.59 12.78 -18.91
N ASP A 62 1.71 13.74 -17.98
CA ASP A 62 1.51 15.16 -18.27
C ASP A 62 2.55 15.73 -19.24
N LEU A 63 3.78 15.22 -19.19
CA LEU A 63 4.88 15.68 -20.05
C LEU A 63 4.82 15.04 -21.45
N GLU A 64 4.12 13.93 -21.64
CA GLU A 64 4.01 13.20 -22.93
C GLU A 64 3.48 14.06 -24.09
N PRO A 65 2.37 14.81 -23.96
CA PRO A 65 1.84 15.61 -25.07
C PRO A 65 2.71 16.84 -25.41
N ILE A 66 3.60 17.27 -24.50
CA ILE A 66 4.37 18.51 -24.66
C ILE A 66 5.62 18.23 -25.51
N LYS A 67 5.66 18.69 -26.77
CA LYS A 67 6.80 18.47 -27.68
C LYS A 67 7.72 19.69 -27.84
N THR A 68 7.21 20.89 -27.58
CA THR A 68 7.81 22.16 -28.04
C THR A 68 8.59 22.92 -26.96
N HIS A 69 8.68 22.40 -25.73
CA HIS A 69 9.31 23.13 -24.63
C HIS A 69 10.74 22.63 -24.35
N PRO A 70 11.75 23.52 -24.27
CA PRO A 70 13.19 23.16 -24.29
C PRO A 70 13.62 22.23 -23.14
N ASN A 71 12.96 22.33 -21.99
CA ASN A 71 13.29 21.53 -20.81
C ASN A 71 12.44 20.25 -20.63
N VAL A 72 11.56 19.92 -21.58
CA VAL A 72 10.65 18.77 -21.40
C VAL A 72 11.40 17.44 -21.43
N GLU A 73 12.35 17.25 -22.33
CA GLU A 73 13.13 16.02 -22.39
C GLU A 73 13.94 15.80 -21.10
N LEU A 74 14.55 16.87 -20.58
CA LEU A 74 15.24 16.83 -19.29
C LEU A 74 14.27 16.51 -18.15
N ALA A 75 13.09 17.13 -18.13
CA ALA A 75 12.06 16.85 -17.12
C ALA A 75 11.61 15.38 -17.17
N ARG A 76 11.38 14.82 -18.37
CA ARG A 76 11.03 13.41 -18.58
C ARG A 76 12.14 12.48 -18.08
N GLN A 77 13.38 12.76 -18.44
CA GLN A 77 14.54 11.98 -17.98
C GLN A 77 14.64 12.00 -16.46
N ASN A 78 14.54 13.17 -15.85
CA ASN A 78 14.59 13.32 -14.39
C ASN A 78 13.41 12.65 -13.68
N ALA A 79 12.21 12.70 -14.26
CA ALA A 79 11.04 11.98 -13.74
C ALA A 79 11.24 10.46 -13.81
N ARG A 80 11.81 9.93 -14.89
CA ARG A 80 12.17 8.50 -15.01
C ARG A 80 13.22 8.08 -13.97
N ILE A 81 14.26 8.89 -13.79
CA ILE A 81 15.30 8.64 -12.78
C ILE A 81 14.68 8.66 -11.38
N HIS A 82 13.81 9.63 -11.09
CA HIS A 82 13.12 9.72 -9.80
C HIS A 82 12.23 8.50 -9.55
N LEU A 83 11.45 8.10 -10.55
CA LEU A 83 10.55 6.96 -10.50
C LEU A 83 11.33 5.68 -10.19
N LYS A 84 12.41 5.43 -10.95
CA LYS A 84 13.31 4.28 -10.72
C LYS A 84 13.89 4.31 -9.31
N TRP A 85 14.38 5.46 -8.85
CA TRP A 85 14.93 5.58 -7.50
C TRP A 85 13.87 5.30 -6.42
N ALA A 86 12.66 5.87 -6.55
CA ALA A 86 11.61 5.74 -5.56
C ALA A 86 11.05 4.30 -5.50
N THR A 87 10.95 3.61 -6.64
CA THR A 87 10.55 2.19 -6.69
C THR A 87 11.62 1.29 -6.07
N THR A 88 12.91 1.50 -6.37
CA THR A 88 14.01 0.76 -5.72
C THR A 88 14.03 1.01 -4.21
N ALA A 89 13.89 2.27 -3.77
CA ALA A 89 13.84 2.61 -2.35
C ALA A 89 12.65 1.96 -1.64
N LYS A 90 11.49 1.88 -2.29
CA LYS A 90 10.30 1.18 -1.76
C LYS A 90 10.55 -0.32 -1.63
N ALA A 91 11.19 -0.95 -2.62
CA ALA A 91 11.54 -2.37 -2.58
C ALA A 91 12.53 -2.67 -1.45
N GLU A 92 13.59 -1.88 -1.30
CA GLU A 92 14.56 -2.03 -0.19
C GLU A 92 13.90 -1.78 1.18
N LEU A 93 12.98 -0.81 1.28
CA LEU A 93 12.25 -0.56 2.51
C LEU A 93 11.37 -1.76 2.91
N LEU A 94 10.75 -2.44 1.94
CA LEU A 94 9.99 -3.67 2.18
C LEU A 94 10.89 -4.83 2.61
N ARG A 95 12.10 -4.92 2.04
CA ARG A 95 13.10 -5.93 2.39
C ARG A 95 13.61 -5.75 3.82
N MET A 96 13.95 -4.52 4.21
CA MET A 96 14.49 -4.21 5.55
C MET A 96 13.41 -4.22 6.63
N TYR A 97 12.22 -3.69 6.32
CA TYR A 97 11.11 -3.59 7.25
C TYR A 97 9.86 -4.19 6.60
N PRO A 98 9.62 -5.50 6.75
CA PRO A 98 8.42 -6.14 6.21
C PRO A 98 7.13 -5.52 6.78
N SER A 99 6.04 -5.55 6.02
CA SER A 99 4.74 -5.15 6.54
C SER A 99 4.25 -6.16 7.57
N ALA A 100 3.85 -5.71 8.76
CA ALA A 100 3.26 -6.57 9.79
C ALA A 100 2.01 -7.33 9.31
N ARG A 101 1.31 -6.83 8.28
CA ARG A 101 0.20 -7.55 7.63
C ARG A 101 0.61 -8.88 6.98
N SER A 102 1.90 -9.11 6.76
CA SER A 102 2.42 -10.41 6.28
C SER A 102 2.61 -11.44 7.40
N LYS A 103 2.52 -11.05 8.68
CA LYS A 103 2.65 -11.98 9.83
C LYS A 103 1.31 -12.54 10.32
N PHE A 104 0.19 -12.10 9.72
CA PHE A 104 -1.12 -12.74 9.89
C PHE A 104 -1.44 -13.70 8.72
N VAL A 105 -0.47 -14.51 8.31
CA VAL A 105 -0.81 -15.93 8.18
C VAL A 105 -0.87 -16.43 9.62
N SER A 106 -1.98 -16.19 10.30
CA SER A 106 -2.23 -16.96 11.51
C SER A 106 -2.13 -18.40 11.06
N LYS A 107 -1.12 -19.12 11.55
CA LYS A 107 -1.18 -20.58 11.56
C LYS A 107 -2.52 -20.86 12.19
N ARG A 108 -3.55 -21.18 11.39
CA ARG A 108 -4.81 -21.69 11.90
C ARG A 108 -4.38 -22.86 12.75
N ARG A 109 -4.36 -22.68 14.08
CA ARG A 109 -4.28 -23.82 15.00
C ARG A 109 -5.36 -24.78 14.50
N PRO A 110 -5.05 -26.06 14.26
CA PRO A 110 -6.08 -27.03 13.91
C PRO A 110 -7.17 -26.88 14.98
N ARG A 111 -8.38 -26.48 14.54
CA ARG A 111 -9.51 -26.38 15.45
C ARG A 111 -9.64 -27.75 16.09
N ARG A 112 -9.40 -27.85 17.40
CA ARG A 112 -9.73 -29.05 18.18
C ARG A 112 -11.15 -29.46 17.78
N PRO A 113 -11.42 -30.74 17.47
CA PRO A 113 -12.78 -31.16 17.24
C PRO A 113 -13.58 -30.80 18.50
N VAL A 114 -14.56 -29.92 18.32
CA VAL A 114 -15.53 -29.62 19.36
C VAL A 114 -16.25 -30.93 19.60
N ARG A 115 -15.96 -31.57 20.75
CA ARG A 115 -16.71 -32.74 21.22
C ARG A 115 -18.19 -32.32 21.23
N LYS A 116 -18.98 -32.85 20.29
CA LYS A 116 -20.44 -32.74 20.33
C LYS A 116 -20.87 -33.38 21.64
N ARG A 117 -21.28 -32.56 22.61
CA ARG A 117 -21.95 -33.08 23.80
C ARG A 117 -23.28 -33.65 23.34
N VAL A 118 -23.38 -34.95 23.51
CA VAL A 118 -24.57 -35.77 23.36
C VAL A 118 -25.60 -35.31 24.40
N GLY A 119 -26.86 -35.22 23.98
CA GLY A 119 -28.03 -35.38 24.85
C GLY A 119 -28.64 -34.09 25.42
N THR A 120 -29.82 -33.74 24.91
CA THR A 120 -31.06 -33.51 25.71
C THR A 120 -32.29 -33.16 24.85
N LEU A 121 -32.33 -33.48 23.55
CA LEU A 121 -33.56 -33.40 22.75
C LEU A 121 -34.28 -34.75 22.60
N ALA A 122 -34.08 -35.65 23.58
CA ALA A 122 -34.92 -36.83 23.78
C ALA A 122 -36.16 -36.53 24.66
N ARG A 123 -36.40 -35.25 25.02
CA ARG A 123 -37.44 -34.85 25.98
C ARG A 123 -38.69 -34.23 25.35
N GLU A 124 -38.70 -33.97 24.04
CA GLU A 124 -39.87 -33.38 23.35
C GLU A 124 -40.75 -34.44 22.65
N ALA A 125 -40.29 -35.69 22.52
CA ALA A 125 -41.03 -36.75 21.84
C ALA A 125 -41.98 -37.57 22.75
N GLN A 126 -42.04 -37.29 24.06
CA GLN A 126 -42.87 -38.04 25.02
C GLN A 126 -44.05 -37.25 25.62
N VAL A 127 -44.25 -35.98 25.25
CA VAL A 127 -45.34 -35.16 25.81
C VAL A 127 -46.61 -35.19 24.96
N PHE A 128 -46.56 -35.61 23.69
CA PHE A 128 -47.71 -35.58 22.76
C PHE A 128 -48.34 -36.96 22.46
N ARG A 129 -48.14 -37.99 23.30
CA ARG A 129 -48.89 -39.27 23.23
C ARG A 129 -49.64 -39.60 24.52
N ARG A 130 -50.06 -38.58 25.28
CA ARG A 130 -50.85 -38.77 26.51
C ARG A 130 -52.14 -37.96 26.54
N ASP A 131 -52.63 -37.56 25.36
CA ASP A 131 -53.99 -37.05 25.18
C ASP A 131 -54.79 -38.12 24.41
N GLU A 132 -54.94 -39.30 25.01
CA GLU A 132 -56.11 -40.15 24.76
C GLU A 132 -57.17 -39.73 25.77
N PRO A 133 -58.33 -39.20 25.33
CA PRO A 133 -59.49 -39.12 26.18
C PRO A 133 -60.17 -40.49 26.21
N GLU A 134 -60.00 -41.23 27.31
CA GLU A 134 -61.04 -42.15 27.78
C GLU A 134 -62.12 -41.28 28.45
N ASP A 135 -63.32 -41.23 27.87
CA ASP A 135 -64.51 -41.91 28.42
C ASP A 135 -65.83 -41.42 27.77
N HIS A 136 -66.79 -42.35 27.74
CA HIS A 136 -68.25 -42.22 27.59
C HIS A 136 -68.88 -42.44 26.20
N SER A 137 -69.14 -43.72 25.86
CA SER A 137 -70.49 -44.34 25.76
C SER A 137 -70.41 -45.81 25.37
#